data_AF-A0A939T6R9-F1
#
_entry.id   AF-A0A939T6R9-F1
#
_cell.length_a   1.000
_cell.length_b   1.000
_cell.length_c   1.000
_cell.angle_alpha   90.00
_cell.angle_beta   90.00
_cell.angle_gamma   90.00
#
_symmetry.space_group_name_H-M   'P 1'
#
loop_
_entity.id
_entity.type
_entity.pdbx_description
1 polymer ?
#
loop_
_entity_poly.entity_id
_entity_poly.type
_entity_poly.pdbx_seq_one_letter_code
_entity_poly.pdbx_strand_id
1 'polypeptide(L)'
;MQRSNCGKTVDTYLSHAELAFEDSNPYTVGAVFVRPDANHKFTNAVHESYSDLNADELAVALEIDSTGLTWTRNPVNGGYSITLLDKGESRRFFPDFLVWKDKKIIAIDPKGGFLLQTEAGRKLLAIRDEKGQQRILVRFITEGTWSAETMKQTHNSGFSVWRMTTTGQIRCTNHGDVAGAVRKALELK
;
A
#
# COMPACT_ATOMS: atom_id res chain seq x y z
N MET A 1 9.87 -34.01 -25.51
CA MET A 1 9.89 -34.06 -24.03
C MET A 1 10.85 -32.97 -23.52
N GLN A 2 10.40 -31.71 -23.42
CA GLN A 2 11.21 -30.58 -22.92
C GLN A 2 10.25 -29.39 -22.63
N ARG A 3 9.41 -29.51 -21.60
CA ARG A 3 8.59 -28.38 -21.09
C ARG A 3 8.61 -28.26 -19.56
N SER A 4 9.33 -29.14 -18.85
CA SER A 4 9.27 -29.24 -17.39
C SER A 4 10.37 -28.52 -16.61
N ASN A 5 11.43 -28.01 -17.26
CA ASN A 5 12.57 -27.38 -16.56
C ASN A 5 12.56 -25.85 -16.53
N CYS A 6 11.82 -25.17 -17.43
CA CYS A 6 11.78 -23.71 -17.44
C CYS A 6 10.95 -23.13 -16.28
N GLY A 7 9.85 -23.79 -15.91
CA GLY A 7 9.01 -23.37 -14.77
C GLY A 7 9.74 -23.41 -13.43
N LYS A 8 10.45 -24.51 -13.13
CA LYS A 8 11.18 -24.69 -11.86
C LYS A 8 12.31 -23.69 -11.68
N THR A 9 13.00 -23.33 -12.76
CA THR A 9 14.12 -22.38 -12.71
C THR A 9 13.63 -20.95 -12.45
N VAL A 10 12.50 -20.57 -13.07
CA VAL A 10 11.88 -19.26 -12.82
C VAL A 10 11.26 -19.17 -11.43
N ASP A 11 10.62 -20.25 -10.94
CA ASP A 11 10.06 -20.27 -9.58
C ASP A 11 11.18 -20.22 -8.51
N THR A 12 12.32 -20.87 -8.77
CA THR A 12 13.52 -20.77 -7.92
C THR A 12 14.17 -19.38 -7.97
N TYR A 13 14.12 -18.71 -9.13
CA TYR A 13 14.62 -17.33 -9.28
C TYR A 13 13.72 -16.32 -8.56
N LEU A 14 12.39 -16.50 -8.64
CA LEU A 14 11.41 -15.69 -7.93
C LEU A 14 11.45 -15.92 -6.41
N SER A 15 11.78 -17.14 -5.96
CA SER A 15 11.92 -17.44 -4.53
C SER A 15 13.18 -16.82 -3.89
N HIS A 16 14.11 -16.31 -4.70
CA HIS A 16 15.34 -15.63 -4.26
C HIS A 16 15.44 -14.20 -4.82
N ALA A 17 14.34 -13.64 -5.33
CA ALA A 17 14.33 -12.27 -5.83
C ALA A 17 14.30 -11.31 -4.65
N GLU A 18 15.46 -10.74 -4.34
CA GLU A 18 15.64 -9.73 -3.30
C GLU A 18 15.40 -8.33 -3.90
N LEU A 19 14.62 -7.50 -3.20
CA LEU A 19 14.57 -6.08 -3.49
C LEU A 19 15.82 -5.44 -2.88
N ALA A 20 16.75 -5.06 -3.74
CA ALA A 20 17.87 -4.22 -3.36
C ALA A 20 17.33 -2.83 -3.02
N PHE A 21 17.48 -2.41 -1.77
CA PHE A 21 17.16 -1.06 -1.32
C PHE A 21 18.46 -0.26 -1.29
N GLU A 22 18.53 0.83 -2.05
CA GLU A 22 19.67 1.73 -1.97
C GLU A 22 19.59 2.53 -0.66
N ASP A 23 20.49 2.25 0.30
CA ASP A 23 20.46 2.82 1.66
C ASP A 23 20.64 4.36 1.68
N SER A 24 21.09 4.97 0.57
CA SER A 24 21.08 6.43 0.39
C SER A 24 20.75 6.84 -1.04
N ASN A 25 19.47 7.05 -1.31
CA ASN A 25 19.07 8.00 -2.36
C ASN A 25 18.36 9.15 -1.64
N PRO A 26 19.00 10.33 -1.43
CA PRO A 26 18.34 11.52 -0.92
C PRO A 26 17.41 12.08 -2.01
N TYR A 27 16.41 11.31 -2.41
CA TYR A 27 15.37 11.77 -3.29
C TYR A 27 14.53 12.77 -2.52
N THR A 28 14.81 14.05 -2.74
CA THR A 28 13.99 15.14 -2.26
C THR A 28 12.76 15.15 -3.16
N VAL A 29 11.59 14.82 -2.61
CA VAL A 29 10.35 14.85 -3.38
C VAL A 29 10.16 16.27 -3.90
N GLY A 30 10.27 16.44 -5.22
CA GLY A 30 10.20 17.74 -5.87
C GLY A 30 8.83 18.40 -5.68
N ALA A 31 8.78 19.73 -5.83
CA ALA A 31 7.54 20.48 -5.74
C ALA A 31 6.49 19.94 -6.73
N VAL A 32 5.30 19.63 -6.24
CA VAL A 32 4.17 19.18 -7.05
C VAL A 32 3.42 20.41 -7.57
N PHE A 33 3.05 20.43 -8.85
CA PHE A 33 2.15 21.45 -9.39
C PHE A 33 0.75 21.22 -8.83
N VAL A 34 0.28 22.20 -8.08
CA VAL A 34 -1.02 22.15 -7.41
C VAL A 34 -1.99 23.08 -8.14
N ARG A 35 -3.19 22.60 -8.51
CA ARG A 35 -4.23 23.41 -9.17
C ARG A 35 -4.93 24.33 -8.16
N PRO A 36 -4.89 25.66 -8.29
CA PRO A 36 -5.40 26.60 -7.27
C PRO A 36 -6.84 26.33 -6.76
N ASP A 37 -7.70 25.78 -7.61
CA ASP A 37 -9.15 25.72 -7.39
C ASP A 37 -9.63 24.48 -6.61
N ALA A 38 -8.76 23.51 -6.33
CA ALA A 38 -9.10 22.25 -5.66
C ALA A 38 -8.03 21.79 -4.66
N ASN A 39 -7.60 22.71 -3.79
CA ASN A 39 -6.47 22.49 -2.88
C ASN A 39 -6.91 22.11 -1.48
N HIS A 40 -6.61 20.88 -1.09
CA HIS A 40 -6.66 20.45 0.29
C HIS A 40 -5.31 20.70 0.93
N LYS A 41 -5.28 21.53 1.99
CA LYS A 41 -4.08 21.80 2.77
C LYS A 41 -3.91 20.76 3.88
N PHE A 42 -2.66 20.34 4.09
CA PHE A 42 -2.30 19.35 5.11
C PHE A 42 -1.12 19.85 5.91
N THR A 43 -1.07 19.50 7.19
CA THR A 43 -0.08 20.04 8.14
C THR A 43 1.16 19.16 8.22
N ASN A 44 0.97 17.83 8.19
CA ASN A 44 2.01 16.83 8.41
C ASN A 44 2.41 16.12 7.10
N ALA A 45 1.79 16.48 5.99
CA ALA A 45 2.19 16.05 4.66
C ALA A 45 3.55 16.66 4.25
N VAL A 46 4.29 15.94 3.41
CA VAL A 46 5.53 16.44 2.79
C VAL A 46 5.29 17.65 1.88
N HIS A 47 4.10 17.75 1.29
CA HIS A 47 3.67 18.90 0.49
C HIS A 47 2.53 19.65 1.20
N GLU A 48 2.55 20.98 1.16
CA GLU A 48 1.55 21.84 1.83
C GLU A 48 0.12 21.55 1.36
N SER A 49 -0.05 21.11 0.12
CA SER A 49 -1.35 20.81 -0.44
C SER A 49 -1.31 19.76 -1.56
N TYR A 50 -2.41 19.05 -1.71
CA TYR A 50 -2.67 18.15 -2.84
C TYR A 50 -3.98 18.53 -3.53
N SER A 51 -4.00 18.41 -4.86
CA SER A 51 -5.21 18.53 -5.70
C SER A 51 -5.65 17.17 -6.22
N ASP A 52 -6.89 17.07 -6.71
CA ASP A 52 -7.41 15.87 -7.40
C ASP A 52 -7.48 14.59 -6.53
N LEU A 53 -7.67 14.74 -5.21
CA LEU A 53 -8.04 13.62 -4.33
C LEU A 53 -9.52 13.30 -4.52
N ASN A 54 -9.86 12.02 -4.70
CA ASN A 54 -11.27 11.61 -4.65
C ASN A 54 -11.77 11.61 -3.19
N ALA A 55 -13.09 11.48 -2.99
CA ALA A 55 -13.69 11.59 -1.65
C ALA A 55 -13.09 10.59 -0.64
N ASP A 56 -12.81 9.37 -1.07
CA ASP A 56 -12.31 8.29 -0.19
C ASP A 56 -10.83 8.50 0.14
N GLU A 57 -10.03 8.90 -0.86
CA GLU A 57 -8.64 9.31 -0.68
C GLU A 57 -8.53 10.52 0.24
N LEU A 58 -9.42 11.51 0.09
CA LEU A 58 -9.45 12.70 0.93
C LEU A 58 -9.78 12.34 2.38
N ALA A 59 -10.79 11.49 2.60
CA ALA A 59 -11.14 11.02 3.94
C ALA A 59 -9.96 10.31 4.62
N VAL A 60 -9.27 9.43 3.89
CA VAL A 60 -8.07 8.74 4.40
C VAL A 60 -6.92 9.73 4.64
N ALA A 61 -6.68 10.68 3.73
CA ALA A 61 -5.62 11.67 3.85
C ALA A 61 -5.78 12.57 5.08
N LEU A 62 -7.01 13.04 5.35
CA LEU A 62 -7.32 13.84 6.54
C LEU A 62 -7.05 13.07 7.84
N GLU A 63 -7.42 11.79 7.87
CA GLU A 63 -7.18 10.93 9.03
C GLU A 63 -5.70 10.55 9.20
N ILE A 64 -4.94 10.42 8.11
CA ILE A 64 -3.48 10.25 8.19
C ILE A 64 -2.86 11.54 8.74
N ASP A 65 -3.24 12.70 8.21
CA ASP A 65 -2.71 13.99 8.63
C ASP A 65 -2.99 14.29 10.11
N SER A 66 -4.16 13.90 10.61
CA SER A 66 -4.54 14.07 12.02
C SER A 66 -3.65 13.28 12.99
N THR A 67 -2.95 12.24 12.52
CA THR A 67 -2.06 11.41 13.35
C THR A 67 -0.73 12.08 13.70
N GLY A 68 -0.37 13.19 13.04
CA GLY A 68 0.92 13.86 13.23
C GLY A 68 2.10 13.14 12.58
N LEU A 69 1.89 12.04 11.86
CA LEU A 69 2.94 11.33 11.16
C LEU A 69 3.29 12.03 9.84
N THR A 70 4.56 11.98 9.45
CA THR A 70 4.97 12.43 8.11
C THR A 70 4.43 11.49 7.05
N TRP A 71 3.80 12.04 6.02
CA TRP A 71 3.23 11.26 4.92
C TRP A 71 3.28 11.99 3.59
N THR A 72 3.12 11.26 2.48
CA THR A 72 2.93 11.85 1.16
C THR A 72 1.88 11.08 0.37
N ARG A 73 1.12 11.81 -0.46
CA ARG A 73 0.43 11.20 -1.60
C ARG A 73 1.45 10.79 -2.65
N ASN A 74 1.22 9.65 -3.27
CA ASN A 74 2.00 9.17 -4.39
C ASN A 74 1.53 9.83 -5.70
N PRO A 75 2.39 10.51 -6.46
CA PRO A 75 1.98 11.15 -7.70
C PRO A 75 1.66 10.11 -8.79
N VAL A 76 0.56 10.35 -9.52
CA VAL A 76 0.05 9.45 -10.58
C VAL A 76 1.08 9.24 -11.72
N ASN A 77 1.93 10.23 -11.98
CA ASN A 77 2.95 10.20 -13.05
C ASN A 77 4.37 10.31 -12.45
N GLY A 78 5.03 9.17 -12.23
CA GLY A 78 6.41 9.11 -11.71
C GLY A 78 6.54 8.88 -10.21
N GLY A 79 5.45 8.49 -9.55
CA GLY A 79 5.44 8.13 -8.14
C GLY A 79 6.20 6.85 -7.79
N TYR A 80 6.25 6.58 -6.50
CA TYR A 80 6.80 5.37 -5.93
C TYR A 80 6.05 4.15 -6.43
N SER A 81 6.80 3.19 -6.93
CA SER A 81 6.25 1.92 -7.38
C SER A 81 6.97 0.76 -6.74
N ILE A 82 6.19 -0.23 -6.36
CA ILE A 82 6.67 -1.49 -5.83
C ILE A 82 6.63 -2.49 -6.98
N THR A 83 7.79 -3.04 -7.36
CA THR A 83 7.84 -4.02 -8.44
C THR A 83 7.20 -5.33 -7.99
N LEU A 84 6.23 -5.80 -8.77
CA LEU A 84 5.55 -7.07 -8.57
C LEU A 84 6.40 -8.19 -9.18
N LEU A 85 6.76 -9.17 -8.36
CA LEU A 85 7.38 -10.42 -8.80
C LEU A 85 6.30 -11.34 -9.37
N ASP A 86 5.73 -10.97 -10.51
CA ASP A 86 4.70 -11.75 -11.19
C ASP A 86 4.98 -11.95 -12.68
N LYS A 87 4.48 -13.07 -13.22
CA LYS A 87 4.65 -13.45 -14.65
C LYS A 87 3.66 -12.71 -15.58
N GLY A 88 2.81 -11.82 -15.05
CA GLY A 88 1.74 -11.10 -15.76
C GLY A 88 2.13 -9.72 -16.32
N GLU A 89 1.15 -9.03 -16.93
CA GLU A 89 1.34 -7.76 -17.67
C GLU A 89 1.61 -6.53 -16.78
N SER A 90 1.10 -6.48 -15.54
CA SER A 90 1.40 -5.37 -14.63
C SER A 90 2.52 -5.74 -13.65
N ARG A 91 3.69 -5.11 -13.86
CA ARG A 91 4.91 -5.36 -13.08
C ARG A 91 5.09 -4.42 -11.89
N ARG A 92 4.16 -3.50 -11.64
CA ARG A 92 4.32 -2.43 -10.66
C ARG A 92 3.01 -2.10 -9.95
N PHE A 93 3.09 -1.92 -8.64
CA PHE A 93 2.02 -1.43 -7.78
C PHE A 93 2.35 -0.02 -7.30
N PHE A 94 1.37 0.87 -7.35
CA PHE A 94 1.53 2.28 -7.00
C PHE A 94 0.55 2.57 -5.86
N PRO A 95 0.99 2.52 -4.58
CA PRO A 95 0.10 2.85 -3.46
C PRO A 95 -0.28 4.33 -3.52
N ASP A 96 -1.47 4.71 -3.07
CA ASP A 96 -1.89 6.12 -3.06
C ASP A 96 -1.17 6.96 -2.01
N PHE A 97 -0.83 6.37 -0.86
CA PHE A 97 -0.18 7.07 0.25
C PHE A 97 1.02 6.30 0.79
N LEU A 98 2.03 7.04 1.21
CA LEU A 98 3.19 6.54 1.96
C LEU A 98 3.28 7.30 3.28
N VAL A 99 3.36 6.55 4.39
CA VAL A 99 3.45 7.11 5.75
C VAL A 99 4.71 6.60 6.44
N TRP A 100 5.51 7.50 7.01
CA TRP A 100 6.72 7.13 7.73
C TRP A 100 6.44 6.94 9.22
N LYS A 101 6.81 5.76 9.75
CA LYS A 101 6.63 5.42 11.17
C LYS A 101 7.68 4.42 11.64
N ASP A 102 8.40 4.73 12.72
CA ASP A 102 9.41 3.86 13.37
C ASP A 102 10.37 3.16 12.39
N LYS A 103 10.96 3.96 11.48
CA LYS A 103 11.89 3.52 10.41
C LYS A 103 11.28 2.59 9.35
N LYS A 104 9.95 2.46 9.32
CA LYS A 104 9.21 1.75 8.28
C LYS A 104 8.38 2.72 7.47
N ILE A 105 8.04 2.29 6.26
CA ILE A 105 7.10 2.97 5.38
C ILE A 105 5.82 2.14 5.34
N ILE A 106 4.68 2.77 5.59
CA ILE A 106 3.36 2.15 5.47
C ILE A 106 2.75 2.65 4.18
N ALA A 107 2.60 1.75 3.21
CA ALA A 107 1.98 2.02 1.92
C ALA A 107 0.48 1.73 2.03
N ILE A 108 -0.35 2.77 1.93
CA ILE A 108 -1.81 2.68 2.06
C ILE A 108 -2.44 2.97 0.71
N ASP A 109 -3.37 2.12 0.31
CA ASP A 109 -4.15 2.25 -0.92
C ASP A 109 -5.63 2.09 -0.56
N PRO A 110 -6.41 3.19 -0.58
CA PRO A 110 -7.86 3.14 -0.55
C PRO A 110 -8.33 2.53 -1.88
N LYS A 111 -9.19 1.52 -1.82
CA LYS A 111 -9.82 0.80 -2.96
C LYS A 111 -9.05 -0.40 -3.50
N GLY A 112 -7.79 -0.64 -3.14
CA GLY A 112 -7.01 -1.78 -3.63
C GLY A 112 -7.47 -3.17 -3.16
N GLY A 113 -8.56 -3.30 -2.40
CA GLY A 113 -9.05 -4.60 -1.93
C GLY A 113 -9.43 -5.59 -3.05
N PHE A 114 -9.79 -5.10 -4.25
CA PHE A 114 -10.00 -5.99 -5.40
C PHE A 114 -8.70 -6.70 -5.84
N LEU A 115 -7.53 -6.08 -5.61
CA LEU A 115 -6.24 -6.67 -5.94
C LEU A 115 -5.94 -7.91 -5.06
N LEU A 116 -6.54 -8.02 -3.88
CA LEU A 116 -6.34 -9.17 -2.96
C LEU A 116 -6.89 -10.49 -3.50
N GLN A 117 -7.78 -10.43 -4.48
CA GLN A 117 -8.27 -11.61 -5.19
C GLN A 117 -7.24 -12.15 -6.19
N THR A 118 -6.19 -11.38 -6.50
CA THR A 118 -5.09 -11.76 -7.41
C THR A 118 -3.87 -12.26 -6.64
N GLU A 119 -3.07 -13.14 -7.25
CA GLU A 119 -1.80 -13.60 -6.66
C GLU A 119 -0.81 -12.44 -6.43
N ALA A 120 -0.79 -11.44 -7.32
CA ALA A 120 0.00 -10.23 -7.20
C ALA A 120 -0.32 -9.44 -5.92
N GLY A 121 -1.62 -9.28 -5.59
CA GLY A 121 -2.05 -8.62 -4.35
C GLY A 121 -1.59 -9.33 -3.08
N ARG A 122 -1.50 -10.66 -3.10
CA ARG A 122 -0.99 -11.45 -1.97
C ARG A 122 0.53 -11.31 -1.84
N LYS A 123 1.26 -11.33 -2.96
CA LYS A 123 2.71 -11.13 -3.00
C LYS A 123 3.14 -9.73 -2.56
N LEU A 124 2.34 -8.70 -2.86
CA LEU A 124 2.60 -7.32 -2.41
C LEU A 124 2.74 -7.19 -0.91
N LEU A 125 1.93 -7.94 -0.17
CA LEU A 125 1.94 -7.85 1.29
C LEU A 125 3.16 -8.56 1.90
N ALA A 126 3.85 -9.42 1.14
CA ALA A 126 4.95 -10.29 1.56
C ALA A 126 6.35 -9.73 1.33
N ILE A 127 6.45 -8.46 0.95
CA ILE A 127 7.71 -7.84 0.59
C ILE A 127 8.66 -7.75 1.78
N ARG A 128 9.89 -8.25 1.57
CA ARG A 128 11.02 -8.19 2.51
C ARG A 128 12.23 -7.60 1.79
N ASP A 129 13.10 -6.95 2.54
CA ASP A 129 14.42 -6.55 2.05
C ASP A 129 15.39 -7.75 1.99
N GLU A 130 16.57 -7.52 1.40
CA GLU A 130 17.70 -8.45 1.34
C GLU A 130 18.13 -9.03 2.70
N LYS A 131 17.75 -8.39 3.82
CA LYS A 131 18.01 -8.84 5.20
C LYS A 131 16.80 -9.56 5.80
N GLY A 132 15.77 -9.84 5.00
CA GLY A 132 14.50 -10.46 5.42
C GLY A 132 13.57 -9.54 6.21
N GLN A 133 13.90 -8.25 6.35
CA GLN A 133 13.15 -7.27 7.13
C GLN A 133 12.04 -6.65 6.30
N GLN A 134 10.89 -6.47 6.94
CA GLN A 134 9.75 -5.80 6.33
C GLN A 134 9.88 -4.28 6.54
N ARG A 135 10.63 -3.62 5.65
CA ARG A 135 10.78 -2.14 5.65
C ARG A 135 9.52 -1.42 5.15
N ILE A 136 8.73 -2.08 4.29
CA ILE A 136 7.48 -1.55 3.72
C ILE A 136 6.29 -2.42 4.17
N LEU A 137 5.28 -1.79 4.75
CA LEU A 137 4.02 -2.39 5.17
C LEU A 137 2.92 -1.98 4.20
N VAL A 138 2.50 -2.87 3.30
CA VAL A 138 1.37 -2.59 2.40
C VAL A 138 0.04 -2.84 3.14
N ARG A 139 -0.92 -1.93 2.95
CA ARG A 139 -2.23 -1.91 3.57
C ARG A 139 -3.28 -1.47 2.55
N PHE A 140 -4.41 -2.16 2.52
CA PHE A 140 -5.57 -1.70 1.77
C PHE A 140 -6.68 -1.27 2.71
N ILE A 141 -7.34 -0.18 2.37
CA ILE A 141 -8.56 0.27 3.05
C ILE A 141 -9.70 0.17 2.04
N THR A 142 -10.75 -0.56 2.37
CA THR A 142 -11.95 -0.69 1.53
C THR A 142 -13.18 -0.23 2.28
N GLU A 143 -14.14 0.35 1.56
CA GLU A 143 -15.46 0.62 2.11
C GLU A 143 -16.23 -0.67 2.38
N GLY A 144 -17.11 -0.60 3.36
CA GLY A 144 -17.86 -1.72 3.86
C GLY A 144 -17.06 -2.64 4.77
N THR A 145 -17.78 -3.61 5.34
CA THR A 145 -17.18 -4.72 6.07
C THR A 145 -16.97 -5.91 5.14
N TRP A 146 -15.88 -6.63 5.34
CA TRP A 146 -15.51 -7.75 4.49
C TRP A 146 -15.11 -8.97 5.32
N SER A 147 -15.33 -10.16 4.75
CA SER A 147 -14.83 -11.42 5.30
C SER A 147 -13.52 -11.81 4.61
N ALA A 148 -12.46 -12.04 5.40
CA ALA A 148 -11.20 -12.57 4.89
C ALA A 148 -11.32 -14.02 4.41
N GLU A 149 -12.29 -14.79 4.91
CA GLU A 149 -12.48 -16.19 4.54
C GLU A 149 -13.13 -16.31 3.16
N THR A 150 -14.22 -15.57 2.94
CA THR A 150 -14.97 -15.64 1.68
C THR A 150 -14.49 -14.63 0.66
N MET A 151 -13.65 -13.66 1.05
CA MET A 151 -13.21 -12.52 0.24
C MET A 151 -14.38 -11.73 -0.35
N LYS A 152 -15.52 -11.72 0.35
CA LYS A 152 -16.75 -11.03 -0.04
C LYS A 152 -17.09 -9.94 0.98
N GLN A 153 -17.66 -8.87 0.45
CA GLN A 153 -18.25 -7.81 1.27
C GLN A 153 -19.46 -8.37 2.01
N THR A 154 -19.52 -8.14 3.32
CA THR A 154 -20.61 -8.55 4.21
C THR A 154 -21.62 -7.43 4.41
N HIS A 155 -21.16 -6.18 4.51
CA HIS A 155 -22.02 -5.00 4.59
C HIS A 155 -21.43 -3.84 3.79
N ASN A 156 -22.31 -2.96 3.28
CA ASN A 156 -21.93 -1.74 2.55
C ASN A 156 -21.51 -0.57 3.45
N SER A 157 -21.72 -0.68 4.76
CA SER A 157 -21.33 0.33 5.74
C SER A 157 -20.05 -0.04 6.49
N GLY A 158 -19.36 0.97 7.01
CA GLY A 158 -18.08 0.82 7.70
C GLY A 158 -16.89 0.74 6.75
N PHE A 159 -15.76 0.30 7.28
CA PHE A 159 -14.49 0.17 6.55
C PHE A 159 -13.79 -1.12 6.92
N SER A 160 -12.97 -1.64 6.01
CA SER A 160 -12.15 -2.81 6.24
C SER A 160 -10.69 -2.51 5.95
N VAL A 161 -9.82 -3.00 6.82
CA VAL A 161 -8.37 -2.91 6.66
C VAL A 161 -7.83 -4.28 6.36
N TRP A 162 -7.15 -4.38 5.23
CA TRP A 162 -6.46 -5.57 4.79
C TRP A 162 -4.97 -5.43 5.02
N ARG A 163 -4.40 -6.43 5.66
CA ARG A 163 -2.97 -6.53 5.94
C ARG A 163 -2.54 -7.98 5.86
N MET A 164 -1.25 -8.21 5.67
CA MET A 164 -0.69 -9.54 5.88
C MET A 164 -0.01 -9.62 7.24
N THR A 165 -0.20 -10.75 7.90
CA THR A 165 0.51 -11.08 9.12
C THR A 165 1.97 -11.39 8.82
N THR A 166 2.81 -11.37 9.85
CA THR A 166 4.20 -11.84 9.78
C THR A 166 4.32 -13.28 9.29
N THR A 167 3.26 -14.09 9.45
CA THR A 167 3.15 -15.49 9.01
C THR A 167 2.69 -15.67 7.56
N GLY A 168 2.44 -14.59 6.82
CA GLY A 168 2.01 -14.67 5.41
C GLY A 168 0.50 -14.79 5.20
N GLN A 169 -0.31 -14.68 6.25
CA GLN A 169 -1.76 -14.79 6.14
C GLN A 169 -2.40 -13.42 5.93
N ILE A 170 -3.34 -13.34 4.98
CA ILE A 170 -4.17 -12.14 4.81
C ILE A 170 -5.14 -12.05 5.98
N ARG A 171 -5.23 -10.87 6.57
CA ARG A 171 -6.17 -10.54 7.62
C ARG A 171 -6.99 -9.33 7.23
N CYS A 172 -8.30 -9.46 7.36
CA CYS A 172 -9.26 -8.37 7.29
C CYS A 172 -9.69 -7.98 8.70
N THR A 173 -9.77 -6.69 8.99
CA THR A 173 -10.39 -6.16 10.20
C THR A 173 -11.39 -5.09 9.85
N ASN A 174 -12.59 -5.19 10.41
CA ASN A 174 -13.71 -4.29 10.14
C ASN A 174 -13.76 -3.16 11.19
N HIS A 175 -14.11 -1.96 10.75
CA HIS A 175 -14.15 -0.73 11.54
C HIS A 175 -15.42 0.07 11.21
N GLY A 176 -15.93 0.82 12.19
CA GLY A 176 -17.16 1.63 12.01
C GLY A 176 -16.93 2.91 11.23
N ASP A 177 -15.71 3.45 11.26
CA ASP A 177 -15.33 4.72 10.66
C ASP A 177 -13.93 4.66 10.01
N VAL A 178 -13.62 5.69 9.21
CA VAL A 178 -12.33 5.81 8.52
C VAL A 178 -11.18 6.04 9.52
N ALA A 179 -11.41 6.76 10.61
CA ALA A 179 -10.42 7.00 11.66
C ALA A 179 -9.94 5.69 12.33
N GLY A 180 -10.85 4.77 12.65
CA GLY A 180 -10.55 3.43 13.14
C GLY A 180 -9.75 2.61 12.13
N ALA A 181 -10.16 2.65 10.86
CA ALA A 181 -9.45 1.98 9.78
C ALA A 181 -8.03 2.51 9.59
N VAL A 182 -7.83 3.83 9.56
CA VAL A 182 -6.49 4.44 9.42
C VAL A 182 -5.60 4.12 10.62
N ARG A 183 -6.11 4.24 11.85
CA ARG A 183 -5.35 3.82 13.04
C ARG A 183 -4.88 2.36 12.95
N LYS A 184 -5.75 1.48 12.44
CA LYS A 184 -5.42 0.06 12.26
C LYS A 184 -4.42 -0.16 11.12
N ALA A 185 -4.54 0.57 10.02
CA ALA A 185 -3.59 0.50 8.90
C ALA A 185 -2.18 0.92 9.35
N LEU A 186 -2.08 1.92 10.22
CA LEU A 186 -0.84 2.46 10.77
C LEU A 186 -0.19 1.58 11.86
N GLU A 187 -0.78 0.44 12.21
CA GLU A 187 -0.14 -0.54 13.09
C GLU A 187 1.02 -1.26 12.39
N LEU A 188 2.13 -1.39 13.12
CA LEU A 188 3.32 -2.08 12.64
C LEU A 188 3.24 -3.61 12.72
N LYS A 189 2.16 -4.15 13.30
CA LYS A 189 1.94 -5.59 13.55
C LYS A 189 0.56 -6.04 13.08
#